data_AF-A0A398BNL8-F1
#
_entry.id   AF-A0A398BNL8-F1
#
_cell.length_a   1.000
_cell.length_b   1.000
_cell.length_c   1.000
_cell.angle_alpha   90.00
_cell.angle_beta   90.00
_cell.angle_gamma   90.00
#
_symmetry.space_group_name_H-M   'P 1'
#
loop_
_entity.id
_entity.type
_entity.pdbx_description
1 polymer ?
#
loop_
_entity_poly.entity_id
_entity_poly.type
_entity_poly.pdbx_seq_one_letter_code
_entity_poly.pdbx_strand_id
1 'polypeptide(L)'
;MGAVKRDMHIGERRLAERYALDSTAGVKLLLSEYHALIGRQYQGDYDAVVLLTDMATAIDQAGLTDRQRQALTLVYVDDLTQAKAGEAMGGLAKDAVNHLLDRAIEAISEVYWYWSRHDEGYTILSTKGESE
;
A
#
# COMPACT_ATOMS: atom_id res chain seq x y z
N MET A 1 13.88 -10.09 -31.90
CA MET A 1 14.15 -9.55 -30.55
C MET A 1 13.35 -10.40 -29.57
N GLY A 2 14.03 -11.09 -28.66
CA GLY A 2 13.40 -12.08 -27.78
C GLY A 2 12.46 -11.41 -26.79
N ALA A 3 11.21 -11.87 -26.74
CA ALA A 3 10.30 -11.57 -25.65
C ALA A 3 10.86 -12.22 -24.39
N VAL A 4 11.62 -11.44 -23.60
CA VAL A 4 11.95 -11.82 -22.24
C VAL A 4 10.62 -11.83 -21.50
N LYS A 5 10.05 -13.02 -21.29
CA LYS A 5 9.02 -13.23 -20.28
C LYS A 5 9.67 -12.89 -18.94
N ARG A 6 9.60 -11.62 -18.54
CA ARG A 6 9.82 -11.25 -17.14
C ARG A 6 8.69 -11.91 -16.38
N ASP A 7 9.05 -12.87 -15.56
CA ASP A 7 8.15 -13.48 -14.60
C ASP A 7 7.70 -12.37 -13.62
N MET A 8 6.50 -11.83 -13.86
CA MET A 8 5.91 -10.75 -13.05
C MET A 8 5.82 -11.18 -11.57
N HIS A 9 5.68 -12.49 -11.35
CA HIS A 9 5.46 -13.14 -10.06
C HIS A 9 6.68 -13.26 -9.13
N ILE A 10 7.90 -13.00 -9.62
CA ILE A 10 9.10 -13.06 -8.77
C ILE A 10 9.26 -11.79 -7.92
N GLY A 11 8.88 -10.62 -8.46
CA GLY A 11 8.89 -9.36 -7.72
C GLY A 11 7.84 -9.35 -6.61
N GLU A 12 6.62 -9.75 -6.97
CA GLU A 12 5.44 -9.84 -6.09
C GLU A 12 5.69 -10.67 -4.82
N ARG A 13 6.36 -11.83 -4.95
CA ARG A 13 6.74 -12.69 -3.82
C ARG A 13 7.72 -12.05 -2.84
N ARG A 14 8.68 -11.26 -3.31
CA ARG A 14 9.68 -10.59 -2.44
C ARG A 14 9.08 -9.42 -1.65
N LEU A 15 8.02 -8.81 -2.17
CA LEU A 15 7.36 -7.66 -1.56
C LEU A 15 6.37 -8.09 -0.48
N ALA A 16 5.66 -9.21 -0.69
CA ALA A 16 4.78 -9.82 0.30
C ALA A 16 5.53 -10.18 1.61
N GLU A 17 6.77 -10.67 1.50
CA GLU A 17 7.61 -11.06 2.65
C GLU A 17 8.03 -9.87 3.53
N ARG A 18 8.19 -8.66 2.98
CA ARG A 18 8.68 -7.50 3.75
C ARG A 18 7.60 -6.79 4.56
N TYR A 19 6.40 -6.68 4.01
CA TYR A 19 5.39 -5.79 4.59
C TYR A 19 4.14 -6.50 5.09
N ALA A 20 3.87 -7.76 4.73
CA ALA A 20 2.56 -8.40 5.01
C ALA A 20 1.39 -7.50 4.55
N LEU A 21 1.38 -7.16 3.26
CA LEU A 21 0.48 -6.16 2.66
C LEU A 21 -1.00 -6.57 2.67
N ASP A 22 -1.30 -7.84 2.95
CA ASP A 22 -2.64 -8.36 3.24
C ASP A 22 -3.17 -7.96 4.63
N SER A 23 -2.44 -7.09 5.34
CA SER A 23 -2.81 -6.56 6.65
C SER A 23 -2.76 -5.03 6.69
N THR A 24 -3.61 -4.43 7.53
CA THR A 24 -3.63 -2.98 7.76
C THR A 24 -2.30 -2.45 8.27
N ALA A 25 -1.60 -3.21 9.12
CA ALA A 25 -0.29 -2.84 9.64
C ALA A 25 0.75 -2.77 8.51
N GLY A 26 0.71 -3.71 7.57
CA GLY A 26 1.59 -3.75 6.40
C GLY A 26 1.38 -2.58 5.46
N VAL A 27 0.12 -2.30 5.12
CA VAL A 27 -0.23 -1.13 4.29
C VAL A 27 0.19 0.18 4.96
N LYS A 28 -0.01 0.31 6.28
CA LYS A 28 0.42 1.50 7.03
C LYS A 28 1.93 1.69 6.99
N LEU A 29 2.70 0.61 7.12
CA LEU A 29 4.15 0.65 7.00
C LEU A 29 4.56 1.08 5.59
N LEU A 30 3.98 0.49 4.55
CA LEU A 30 4.24 0.85 3.16
C LEU A 30 3.98 2.34 2.89
N LEU A 31 2.82 2.85 3.31
CA LEU A 31 2.45 4.26 3.17
C LEU A 31 3.43 5.18 3.91
N SER A 32 3.90 4.79 5.10
CA SER A 32 4.87 5.60 5.86
C SER A 32 6.24 5.68 5.19
N GLU A 33 6.58 4.73 4.31
CA GLU A 33 7.83 4.71 3.55
C GLU A 33 7.72 5.40 2.19
N TYR A 34 6.58 6.04 1.86
CA TYR A 34 6.33 6.66 0.57
C TYR A 34 7.49 7.53 0.06
N HIS A 35 7.98 8.46 0.88
CA HIS A 35 9.09 9.33 0.48
C HIS A 35 10.42 8.59 0.29
N ALA A 36 10.67 7.55 1.09
CA ALA A 36 11.87 6.72 0.94
C ALA A 36 11.81 5.94 -0.38
N LEU A 37 10.65 5.41 -0.75
CA LEU A 37 10.43 4.72 -2.02
C LEU A 37 10.58 5.66 -3.22
N ILE A 38 10.03 6.88 -3.14
CA ILE A 38 10.22 7.91 -4.17
C ILE A 38 11.71 8.24 -4.34
N GLY A 39 12.44 8.42 -3.24
CA GLY A 39 13.88 8.65 -3.28
C GLY A 39 14.65 7.51 -3.96
N ARG A 40 14.30 6.26 -3.65
CA ARG A 40 14.88 5.06 -4.27
C ARG A 40 14.55 4.96 -5.76
N GLN A 41 13.31 5.26 -6.16
CA GLN A 41 12.91 5.33 -7.57
C GLN A 41 13.81 6.29 -8.36
N TYR A 42 14.09 7.49 -7.83
CA TYR A 42 14.97 8.45 -8.51
C TYR A 42 16.42 7.99 -8.61
N GLN A 43 16.84 7.02 -7.79
CA GLN A 43 18.14 6.37 -7.86
C GLN A 43 18.16 5.16 -8.81
N GLY A 44 17.06 4.89 -9.51
CA GLY A 44 16.94 3.77 -10.45
C GLY A 44 16.59 2.44 -9.81
N ASP A 45 16.09 2.43 -8.57
CA ASP A 45 15.61 1.24 -7.90
C ASP A 45 14.26 0.78 -8.50
N TYR A 46 14.32 -0.24 -9.35
CA TYR A 46 13.14 -0.79 -10.00
C TYR A 46 12.17 -1.46 -9.02
N ASP A 47 12.65 -2.01 -7.90
CA ASP A 47 11.77 -2.63 -6.89
C ASP A 47 10.93 -1.55 -6.19
N ALA A 48 11.50 -0.36 -5.96
CA ALA A 48 10.76 0.78 -5.43
C ALA A 48 9.68 1.28 -6.40
N VAL A 49 9.97 1.28 -7.71
CA VAL A 49 8.99 1.64 -8.75
C VAL A 49 7.82 0.66 -8.77
N VAL A 50 8.08 -0.64 -8.67
CA VAL A 50 7.03 -1.67 -8.60
C VAL A 50 6.15 -1.44 -7.37
N LEU A 51 6.74 -1.27 -6.19
CA LEU A 51 6.00 -0.99 -4.96
C LEU A 51 5.10 0.25 -5.06
N LEU A 52 5.62 1.35 -5.60
CA LEU A 52 4.85 2.58 -5.78
C LEU A 52 3.70 2.39 -6.79
N THR A 53 3.93 1.61 -7.85
CA THR A 53 2.92 1.31 -8.87
C THR A 53 1.79 0.45 -8.31
N ASP A 54 2.14 -0.59 -7.54
CA ASP A 54 1.17 -1.46 -6.89
C ASP A 54 0.35 -0.70 -5.85
N MET A 55 1.02 0.14 -5.03
CA MET A 55 0.34 0.97 -4.04
C MET A 55 -0.65 1.95 -4.68
N ALA A 56 -0.25 2.60 -5.78
CA ALA A 56 -1.14 3.49 -6.52
C ALA A 56 -2.35 2.73 -7.10
N THR A 57 -2.12 1.54 -7.64
CA THR A 57 -3.18 0.68 -8.19
C THR A 57 -4.13 0.20 -7.10
N ALA A 58 -3.61 -0.20 -5.93
CA ALA A 58 -4.42 -0.63 -4.80
C ALA A 58 -5.29 0.51 -4.24
N ILE A 59 -4.74 1.73 -4.12
CA ILE A 59 -5.48 2.93 -3.71
C ILE A 59 -6.61 3.26 -4.71
N ASP A 60 -6.39 3.04 -6.01
CA ASP A 60 -7.40 3.30 -7.03
C ASP A 60 -8.55 2.27 -6.98
N GLN A 61 -8.22 0.99 -6.77
CA GLN A 61 -9.20 -0.10 -6.68
C GLN A 61 -9.93 -0.18 -5.33
N ALA A 62 -9.38 0.41 -4.26
CA ALA A 62 -9.94 0.33 -2.91
C ALA A 62 -11.30 1.05 -2.72
N GLY A 63 -11.82 1.74 -3.74
CA GLY A 63 -13.14 2.39 -3.67
C GLY A 63 -13.21 3.51 -2.63
N LEU A 64 -12.09 4.18 -2.37
CA LEU A 64 -12.00 5.24 -1.37
C LEU A 64 -12.89 6.44 -1.73
N THR A 65 -13.56 6.99 -0.72
CA THR A 65 -14.23 8.30 -0.83
C THR A 65 -13.19 9.42 -1.01
N ASP A 66 -13.63 10.54 -1.59
CA ASP A 66 -12.76 11.72 -1.76
C ASP A 66 -12.15 12.19 -0.45
N ARG A 67 -12.91 12.11 0.66
CA ARG A 67 -12.42 12.50 2.00
C ARG A 67 -11.35 11.55 2.52
N GLN A 68 -11.49 10.24 2.30
CA GLN A 68 -10.46 9.27 2.66
C GLN A 68 -9.19 9.47 1.84
N ARG A 69 -9.32 9.67 0.53
CA ARG A 69 -8.20 9.95 -0.38
C ARG A 69 -7.47 11.25 -0.02
N GLN A 70 -8.22 12.29 0.32
CA GLN A 70 -7.68 13.56 0.78
C GLN A 70 -6.89 13.38 2.08
N ALA A 71 -7.44 12.66 3.08
CA ALA A 71 -6.73 12.40 4.33
C ALA A 71 -5.43 11.61 4.10
N LEU A 72 -5.46 10.57 3.26
CA LEU A 72 -4.28 9.79 2.87
C LEU A 72 -3.19 10.68 2.26
N THR A 73 -3.56 11.52 1.30
CA THR A 73 -2.63 12.41 0.60
C THR A 73 -1.98 13.38 1.58
N LEU A 74 -2.79 14.09 2.37
CA LEU A 74 -2.28 15.08 3.32
C LEU A 74 -1.31 14.47 4.33
N VAL A 75 -1.59 13.24 4.81
CA VAL A 75 -0.79 12.64 5.88
C VAL A 75 0.45 11.92 5.35
N TYR A 76 0.36 11.17 4.25
CA TYR A 76 1.47 10.34 3.78
C TYR A 76 2.24 10.92 2.59
N VAL A 77 1.63 11.81 1.80
CA VAL A 77 2.28 12.46 0.64
C VAL A 77 2.75 13.86 1.00
N ASP A 78 1.95 14.62 1.75
CA ASP A 78 2.31 15.98 2.17
C ASP A 78 2.95 16.03 3.58
N ASP A 79 3.15 14.86 4.20
CA ASP A 79 3.79 14.67 5.52
C ASP A 79 3.16 15.53 6.64
N LEU A 80 1.85 15.79 6.56
CA LEU A 80 1.13 16.49 7.62
C LEU A 80 0.81 15.56 8.76
N THR A 81 0.89 16.08 9.99
CA THR A 81 0.28 15.41 11.13
C THR A 81 -1.23 15.33 10.96
N GLN A 82 -1.89 14.34 11.55
CA GLN A 82 -3.35 14.17 11.43
C GLN A 82 -4.13 15.38 11.96
N ALA A 83 -3.57 16.11 12.93
CA ALA A 83 -4.16 17.36 13.41
C ALA A 83 -4.11 18.46 12.33
N LYS A 84 -2.96 18.67 11.68
CA LYS A 84 -2.82 19.64 10.58
C LYS A 84 -3.63 19.25 9.35
N ALA A 85 -3.69 17.96 9.04
CA ALA A 85 -4.56 17.45 7.98
C ALA A 85 -6.03 17.76 8.30
N GLY A 86 -6.46 17.61 9.56
CA GLY A 86 -7.82 17.96 9.98
C GLY A 86 -8.14 19.43 9.80
N GLU A 87 -7.21 20.32 10.15
CA GLU A 87 -7.31 21.76 9.87
C GLU A 87 -7.44 22.03 8.36
N ALA A 88 -6.58 21.45 7.54
CA ALA A 88 -6.60 21.58 6.08
C ALA A 88 -7.88 21.02 5.44
N MET A 89 -8.51 20.03 6.07
CA MET A 89 -9.78 19.42 5.62
C MET A 89 -11.04 20.19 6.07
N GLY A 90 -10.88 21.40 6.62
CA GLY A 90 -11.99 22.27 7.04
C GLY A 90 -12.29 22.19 8.53
N GLY A 91 -11.27 21.98 9.37
CA GLY A 91 -11.41 21.99 10.83
C GLY A 91 -11.91 20.68 11.44
N LEU A 92 -11.56 19.54 10.84
CA LEU A 92 -11.82 18.23 11.44
C LEU A 92 -10.91 17.99 12.64
N ALA A 93 -11.44 17.31 13.66
CA ALA A 93 -10.65 16.83 14.78
C ALA A 93 -9.66 15.74 14.32
N LYS A 94 -8.53 15.63 15.01
CA LYS A 94 -7.52 14.58 14.78
C LYS A 94 -8.13 13.17 14.72
N ASP A 95 -9.05 12.85 15.61
CA ASP A 95 -9.66 11.52 15.67
C ASP A 95 -10.57 11.23 14.47
N ALA A 96 -11.23 12.26 13.92
CA ALA A 96 -11.99 12.11 12.68
C ALA A 96 -11.07 11.80 11.50
N VAL A 97 -9.88 12.41 11.43
CA VAL A 97 -8.87 12.09 10.43
C VAL A 97 -8.34 10.67 10.62
N ASN A 98 -8.07 10.24 11.85
CA ASN A 98 -7.66 8.86 12.14
C ASN A 98 -8.70 7.86 11.63
N HIS A 99 -9.99 8.09 11.89
CA HIS A 99 -11.05 7.22 11.38
C HIS A 99 -11.11 7.17 9.84
N LEU A 100 -10.88 8.30 9.16
CA LEU A 100 -10.80 8.31 7.70
C LEU A 100 -9.61 7.49 7.20
N LEU A 101 -8.45 7.63 7.82
CA LEU A 101 -7.24 6.87 7.48
C LEU A 101 -7.42 5.38 7.74
N ASP A 102 -7.93 5.00 8.90
CA ASP A 102 -8.10 3.58 9.28
C ASP A 102 -9.01 2.87 8.28
N ARG A 103 -10.14 3.49 7.91
CA ARG A 103 -11.06 2.93 6.90
C ARG A 103 -10.44 2.87 5.52
N ALA A 104 -9.58 3.82 5.16
CA ALA A 104 -8.89 3.81 3.88
C ALA A 104 -7.82 2.71 3.83
N ILE A 105 -7.03 2.56 4.90
CA ILE A 105 -6.00 1.54 5.03
C ILE A 105 -6.61 0.14 5.03
N GLU A 106 -7.73 -0.05 5.72
CA GLU A 106 -8.51 -1.30 5.68
C GLU A 106 -8.93 -1.65 4.24
N ALA A 107 -9.55 -0.71 3.53
CA ALA A 107 -9.98 -0.93 2.15
C ALA A 107 -8.79 -1.23 1.20
N ILE A 108 -7.65 -0.57 1.37
CA ILE A 108 -6.43 -0.88 0.60
C ILE A 108 -5.89 -2.27 0.94
N SER A 109 -5.89 -2.65 2.23
CA SER A 109 -5.43 -3.98 2.64
C SER A 109 -6.31 -5.10 2.10
N GLU A 110 -7.61 -4.87 1.94
CA GLU A 110 -8.52 -5.82 1.29
C GLU A 110 -8.19 -6.05 -0.18
N VAL A 111 -7.72 -5.02 -0.91
CA VAL A 111 -7.26 -5.17 -2.30
C VAL A 111 -6.01 -6.06 -2.36
N TYR A 112 -5.01 -5.79 -1.51
CA TYR A 112 -3.81 -6.62 -1.44
C TYR A 112 -4.14 -8.06 -0.99
N TRP A 113 -5.04 -8.22 -0.02
CA TRP A 113 -5.52 -9.52 0.40
C TRP A 113 -6.21 -10.26 -0.75
N TYR A 114 -7.06 -9.59 -1.52
CA TYR A 114 -7.72 -10.17 -2.69
C TYR A 114 -6.69 -10.65 -3.72
N TRP A 115 -5.74 -9.80 -4.09
CA TRP A 115 -4.67 -10.17 -5.02
C TRP A 115 -3.87 -11.37 -4.50
N SER A 116 -3.63 -11.46 -3.18
CA SER A 116 -2.91 -12.56 -2.52
C SER A 116 -3.58 -13.93 -2.58
N ARG A 117 -4.89 -13.95 -2.87
CA ARG A 117 -5.72 -15.15 -2.85
C ARG A 117 -6.11 -15.64 -4.25
N HIS A 118 -5.98 -14.80 -5.28
CA HIS A 118 -6.54 -15.08 -6.61
C HIS A 118 -5.49 -15.36 -7.68
N ASP A 119 -4.21 -15.49 -7.32
CA ASP A 119 -3.09 -15.76 -8.25
C ASP A 119 -3.02 -14.75 -9.42
N GLU A 120 -3.67 -13.59 -9.26
CA GLU A 120 -3.60 -12.42 -10.14
C GLU A 120 -2.35 -11.57 -9.87
N GLY A 121 -1.40 -12.11 -9.09
CA GLY A 121 -0.13 -11.46 -8.81
C GLY A 121 0.35 -11.51 -7.35
N TYR A 122 -0.26 -12.30 -6.48
CA TYR A 122 0.27 -12.51 -5.13
C TYR A 122 -0.08 -13.94 -4.70
N THR A 123 0.93 -14.78 -4.41
CA THR A 123 0.73 -16.13 -3.86
C THR A 123 1.35 -16.17 -2.47
N ILE A 124 0.54 -16.38 -1.43
CA ILE A 124 1.03 -16.65 -0.07
C ILE A 124 1.49 -18.11 -0.02
N LEU A 125 2.77 -18.35 0.29
CA LEU A 125 3.19 -19.66 0.79
C LEU A 125 2.62 -19.80 2.20
N SER A 126 1.42 -20.38 2.30
CA SER A 126 1.02 -21.04 3.55
C SER A 126 2.10 -22.06 3.85
N THR A 127 2.83 -21.88 4.97
CA THR A 127 3.73 -22.89 5.50
C THR A 127 2.89 -24.11 5.85
N LYS A 128 2.68 -24.97 4.86
CA LYS A 128 2.18 -26.31 5.04
C LYS A 128 3.38 -27.17 5.41
N GLY A 129 3.49 -27.46 6.70
CA GLY A 129 4.44 -28.40 7.29
C GLY A 129 4.54 -28.06 8.78
N GLU A 130 4.17 -28.90 9.74
CA GLU A 130 4.14 -30.37 9.73
C GLU A 130 2.95 -30.87 10.57
N SER A 131 2.14 -31.73 9.95
CA SER A 131 1.39 -32.76 10.68
C SER A 131 2.16 -34.04 10.48
N GLU A 132 2.73 -34.58 11.57
CA GLU A 132 2.85 -36.01 11.82
C GLU A 132 2.53 -36.26 13.30
#